data_AF-A0A0F8YS77-F1
#
_entry.id   AF-A0A0F8YS77-F1
#
_cell.length_a   1.000
_cell.length_b   1.000
_cell.length_c   1.000
_cell.angle_alpha   90.00
_cell.angle_beta   90.00
_cell.angle_gamma   90.00
#
_symmetry.space_group_name_H-M   'P 1'
#
loop_
_entity.id
_entity.type
_entity.pdbx_description
1 polymer ?
#
loop_
_entity_poly.entity_id
_entity_poly.type
_entity_poly.pdbx_seq_one_letter_code
_entity_poly.pdbx_strand_id
1 'polypeptide(L)'
;MKFTQENQEEFMKKKIRICQSKGFHITFENGWTVSVQFGIGNYCENYDNSVEEFSELGNIDYASDNAEVWAWDGKGRNYPKEPLDYQTPEQVLEFMNKISKKKEAQKK
;
A
#
# COMPACT_ATOMS: atom_id res chain seq x y z
N MET A 1 -25.29 -7.14 -3.93
CA MET A 1 -24.46 -8.32 -4.28
C MET A 1 -24.03 -8.97 -2.96
N LYS A 2 -24.17 -10.29 -2.78
CA LYS A 2 -23.65 -10.97 -1.58
C LYS A 2 -22.16 -11.24 -1.78
N PHE A 3 -21.33 -10.97 -0.78
CA PHE A 3 -19.93 -11.37 -0.79
C PHE A 3 -19.84 -12.89 -0.60
N THR A 4 -19.12 -13.58 -1.48
CA THR A 4 -18.96 -15.04 -1.49
C THR A 4 -17.50 -15.39 -1.76
N GLN A 5 -17.08 -16.63 -1.47
CA GLN A 5 -15.74 -17.09 -1.83
C GLN A 5 -15.47 -16.98 -3.34
N GLU A 6 -16.49 -17.26 -4.16
CA GLU A 6 -16.39 -17.19 -5.62
C GLU A 6 -16.15 -15.77 -6.15
N ASN A 7 -16.70 -14.74 -5.50
CA ASN A 7 -16.47 -13.34 -5.90
C ASN A 7 -15.38 -12.64 -5.09
N GLN A 8 -14.81 -13.30 -4.08
CA GLN A 8 -13.72 -12.75 -3.27
C GLN A 8 -12.52 -12.38 -4.13
N GLU A 9 -12.10 -13.22 -5.07
CA GLU A 9 -10.98 -12.90 -5.95
C GLU A 9 -11.26 -11.68 -6.83
N GLU A 10 -12.46 -11.60 -7.41
CA GLU A 10 -12.86 -10.47 -8.24
C GLU A 10 -12.96 -9.17 -7.43
N PHE A 11 -13.43 -9.28 -6.20
CA PHE A 11 -13.47 -8.19 -5.24
C PHE A 11 -12.06 -7.74 -4.84
N MET A 12 -11.13 -8.67 -4.59
CA MET A 12 -9.74 -8.35 -4.25
C MET A 12 -8.92 -7.79 -5.43
N LYS A 13 -9.42 -7.94 -6.66
CA LYS A 13 -8.86 -7.33 -7.90
C LYS A 13 -9.30 -5.87 -8.12
N LYS A 14 -10.16 -5.29 -7.27
CA LYS A 14 -10.52 -3.86 -7.40
C LYS A 14 -9.29 -2.99 -7.12
N LYS A 15 -9.25 -1.83 -7.77
CA LYS A 15 -8.06 -0.98 -7.89
C LYS A 15 -7.65 -0.24 -6.62
N ILE A 16 -8.57 -0.05 -5.68
CA ILE A 16 -8.31 0.63 -4.41
C ILE A 16 -8.75 -0.31 -3.31
N ARG A 17 -7.85 -0.63 -2.37
CA ARG A 17 -8.16 -1.53 -1.25
C ARG A 17 -7.41 -1.13 0.02
N ILE A 18 -8.05 -1.37 1.16
CA ILE A 18 -7.44 -1.22 2.49
C ILE A 18 -6.58 -2.46 2.81
N CYS A 19 -5.51 -2.24 3.56
CA CYS A 19 -4.58 -3.28 4.02
C CYS A 19 -4.63 -3.41 5.54
N GLN A 20 -5.62 -4.15 6.06
CA GLN A 20 -5.78 -4.45 7.50
C GLN A 20 -5.75 -3.18 8.39
N SER A 21 -6.39 -2.10 7.94
CA SER A 21 -6.36 -0.77 8.57
C SER A 21 -4.97 -0.09 8.68
N LYS A 22 -3.90 -0.73 8.18
CA LYS A 22 -2.52 -0.22 8.22
C LYS A 22 -2.13 0.62 7.01
N GLY A 23 -3.04 0.84 6.08
CA GLY A 23 -2.71 1.45 4.79
C GLY A 23 -3.63 1.04 3.67
N PHE A 24 -3.18 1.29 2.45
CA PHE A 24 -3.94 0.99 1.25
C PHE A 24 -3.04 0.68 0.05
N HIS A 25 -3.60 -0.06 -0.90
CA HIS A 25 -3.01 -0.22 -2.22
C HIS A 25 -3.85 0.49 -3.29
N ILE A 26 -3.17 1.07 -4.29
CA ILE A 26 -3.79 1.62 -5.51
C ILE A 26 -3.13 1.02 -6.74
N THR A 27 -3.94 0.40 -7.60
CA THR A 27 -3.52 -0.11 -8.91
C THR A 27 -3.97 0.84 -10.02
N PHE A 28 -3.02 1.34 -10.80
CA PHE A 28 -3.27 2.22 -11.95
C PHE A 28 -3.52 1.42 -13.24
N GLU A 29 -4.08 2.08 -14.26
CA GLU A 29 -4.33 1.45 -15.58
C GLU A 29 -3.05 0.93 -16.26
N ASN A 30 -1.89 1.52 -15.94
CA ASN A 30 -0.59 1.08 -16.47
C ASN A 30 -0.09 -0.24 -15.82
N GLY A 31 -0.90 -0.89 -14.99
CA GLY A 31 -0.61 -2.18 -14.37
C GLY A 31 0.31 -2.12 -13.14
N TRP A 32 0.71 -0.93 -12.70
CA TRP A 32 1.46 -0.76 -11.45
C TRP A 32 0.53 -0.61 -10.26
N THR A 33 0.92 -1.22 -9.15
CA THR A 33 0.30 -1.05 -7.84
C THR A 33 1.27 -0.31 -6.93
N VAL A 34 0.78 0.74 -6.27
CA VAL A 34 1.47 1.41 -5.16
C VAL A 34 0.88 0.88 -3.86
N SER A 35 1.75 0.59 -2.91
CA SER A 35 1.42 0.34 -1.50
C SER A 35 1.86 1.54 -0.67
N VAL A 36 0.96 1.99 0.20
CA VAL A 36 1.21 3.03 1.21
C VAL A 36 0.81 2.44 2.55
N GLN A 37 1.77 2.28 3.46
CA GLN A 37 1.59 1.60 4.73
C GLN A 37 2.10 2.45 5.89
N PHE A 38 1.32 2.53 6.96
CA PHE A 38 1.56 3.41 8.11
C PHE A 38 1.05 2.82 9.43
N GLY A 39 0.92 1.50 9.52
CA GLY A 39 0.61 0.81 10.77
C GLY A 39 1.85 0.24 11.47
N ILE A 40 1.64 -0.44 12.60
CA ILE A 40 2.74 -1.01 13.41
C ILE A 40 3.67 -1.90 12.59
N GLY A 41 4.99 -1.74 12.76
CA GLY A 41 6.02 -2.51 12.05
C GLY A 41 6.20 -2.16 10.57
N ASN A 42 5.49 -1.18 10.02
CA ASN A 42 5.88 -0.52 8.78
C ASN A 42 6.86 0.61 9.08
N TYR A 43 7.80 0.90 8.18
CA TYR A 43 8.81 1.94 8.38
C TYR A 43 8.20 3.35 8.34
N CYS A 44 7.56 3.68 9.45
CA CYS A 44 6.84 4.92 9.74
C CYS A 44 6.91 5.20 11.25
N GLU A 45 6.28 6.26 11.75
CA GLU A 45 6.31 6.61 13.19
C GLU A 45 5.78 5.48 14.10
N ASN A 46 4.91 4.63 13.56
CA ASN A 46 4.31 3.51 14.28
C ASN A 46 5.22 2.26 14.34
N TYR A 47 6.44 2.30 13.78
CA TYR A 47 7.29 1.11 13.62
C TYR A 47 7.46 0.32 14.93
N ASP A 48 7.81 1.00 16.01
CA ASP A 48 8.12 0.42 17.32
C ASP A 48 6.94 0.38 18.30
N ASN A 49 5.73 0.79 17.88
CA ASN A 49 4.55 0.76 18.75
C ASN A 49 4.15 -0.68 19.10
N SER A 50 3.68 -0.91 20.34
CA SER A 50 3.30 -2.25 20.80
C SER A 50 2.06 -2.76 20.08
N VAL A 51 2.17 -3.95 19.50
CA VAL A 51 1.02 -4.66 18.90
C VAL A 51 -0.01 -5.00 19.98
N GLU A 52 0.44 -5.40 21.17
CA GLU A 52 -0.40 -5.77 22.29
C GLU A 52 -1.26 -4.59 22.76
N GLU A 53 -0.65 -3.44 23.07
CA GLU A 53 -1.36 -2.24 23.52
C GLU A 53 -2.41 -1.78 22.52
N PHE A 54 -2.07 -1.78 21.23
CA PHE A 54 -3.01 -1.40 20.18
C PHE A 54 -4.11 -2.45 19.94
N SER A 55 -3.83 -3.73 20.16
CA SER A 55 -4.85 -4.79 20.06
C SER A 55 -5.91 -4.70 21.17
N GLU A 56 -5.53 -4.22 22.35
CA GLU A 56 -6.45 -3.99 23.47
C GLU A 56 -7.41 -2.83 23.19
N LEU A 57 -7.03 -1.88 22.34
CA LEU A 57 -7.89 -0.78 21.87
C LEU A 57 -8.93 -1.25 20.82
N GLY A 58 -8.84 -2.49 20.35
CA GLY A 58 -9.76 -3.09 19.38
C GLY A 58 -9.41 -2.77 17.92
N ASN A 59 -10.43 -2.70 17.06
CA ASN A 59 -10.25 -2.35 15.65
C ASN A 59 -9.95 -0.86 15.51
N ILE A 60 -8.66 -0.52 15.50
CA ILE A 60 -8.19 0.84 15.33
C ILE A 60 -7.74 1.11 13.89
N ASP A 61 -8.05 2.30 13.40
CA ASP A 61 -7.46 2.83 12.18
C ASP A 61 -6.16 3.55 12.56
N TYR A 62 -5.06 3.18 11.90
CA TYR A 62 -3.75 3.78 12.19
C TYR A 62 -3.68 5.19 11.59
N ALA A 63 -3.01 6.09 12.30
CA ALA A 63 -2.63 7.41 11.81
C ALA A 63 -1.11 7.55 11.94
N SER A 64 -0.50 8.32 11.03
CA SER A 64 0.94 8.59 11.03
C SER A 64 1.26 9.85 10.25
N ASP A 65 2.27 10.62 10.67
CA ASP A 65 2.79 11.76 9.91
C ASP A 65 3.62 11.32 8.68
N ASN A 66 3.96 10.03 8.59
CA ASN A 66 4.73 9.47 7.48
C ASN A 66 4.33 8.02 7.16
N ALA A 67 4.81 7.50 6.02
CA ALA A 67 4.47 6.16 5.56
C ALA A 67 5.65 5.45 4.90
N GLU A 68 5.64 4.12 4.95
CA GLU A 68 6.41 3.29 4.06
C GLU A 68 5.69 3.20 2.70
N VAL A 69 6.44 3.36 1.61
CA VAL A 69 5.88 3.36 0.25
C VAL A 69 6.67 2.43 -0.67
N TRP A 70 5.95 1.60 -1.41
CA TRP A 70 6.55 0.74 -2.44
C TRP A 70 5.64 0.57 -3.65
N ALA A 71 6.19 0.09 -4.76
CA ALA A 71 5.39 -0.26 -5.91
C ALA A 71 5.89 -1.53 -6.59
N TRP A 72 4.96 -2.26 -7.18
CA TRP A 72 5.24 -3.40 -8.04
C TRP A 72 4.32 -3.41 -9.24
N ASP A 73 4.71 -4.13 -10.28
CA ASP A 73 3.83 -4.45 -11.40
C ASP A 73 3.36 -5.91 -11.35
N GLY A 74 2.33 -6.22 -12.13
CA GLY A 74 1.85 -7.60 -12.29
C GLY A 74 2.83 -8.56 -12.99
N LYS A 75 4.08 -8.13 -13.27
CA LYS A 75 5.11 -8.91 -13.97
C LYS A 75 6.34 -9.17 -13.09
N GLY A 76 6.24 -8.88 -11.78
CA GLY A 76 7.30 -9.15 -10.80
C GLY A 76 8.41 -8.10 -10.73
N ARG A 77 8.19 -6.90 -11.27
CA ARG A 77 9.12 -5.77 -11.16
C ARG A 77 8.70 -4.89 -10.00
N ASN A 78 9.68 -4.47 -9.20
CA ASN A 78 9.48 -3.56 -8.09
C ASN A 78 10.12 -2.20 -8.36
N TYR A 79 9.59 -1.15 -7.73
CA TYR A 79 10.19 0.17 -7.72
C TYR A 79 9.92 0.88 -6.38
N PRO A 80 10.95 1.40 -5.69
CA PRO A 80 12.37 1.13 -5.92
C PRO A 80 12.69 -0.36 -5.70
N LYS A 81 13.97 -0.73 -5.71
CA LYS A 81 14.37 -2.11 -5.42
C LYS A 81 13.87 -2.54 -4.03
N GLU A 82 14.02 -1.65 -3.05
CA GLU A 82 13.50 -1.78 -1.70
C GLU A 82 12.43 -0.70 -1.45
N PRO A 83 11.53 -0.87 -0.46
CA PRO A 83 10.60 0.17 -0.01
C PRO A 83 11.30 1.47 0.38
N LEU A 84 10.55 2.58 0.28
CA LEU A 84 10.97 3.87 0.80
C LEU A 84 10.36 4.08 2.19
N ASP A 85 11.22 4.35 3.15
CA ASP A 85 10.86 4.47 4.56
C ASP A 85 10.51 5.93 4.92
N TYR A 86 9.62 6.14 5.89
CA TYR A 86 9.30 7.43 6.51
C TYR A 86 8.99 8.58 5.52
N GLN A 87 8.23 8.28 4.46
CA GLN A 87 7.84 9.28 3.46
C GLN A 87 6.72 10.19 3.99
N THR A 88 6.91 11.50 3.87
CA THR A 88 5.88 12.52 4.15
C THR A 88 4.70 12.42 3.17
N PRO A 89 3.53 13.01 3.48
CA PRO A 89 2.37 13.01 2.58
C PRO A 89 2.69 13.56 1.17
N GLU A 90 3.52 14.61 1.09
CA GLU A 90 3.96 15.19 -0.18
C GLU A 90 4.81 14.20 -0.99
N GLN A 91 5.71 13.46 -0.33
CA GLN A 91 6.53 12.43 -0.97
C GLN A 91 5.72 11.22 -1.40
N VAL A 92 4.71 10.81 -0.61
CA VAL A 92 3.74 9.77 -0.99
C VAL A 92 3.02 10.19 -2.27
N LEU A 93 2.52 11.43 -2.34
CA LEU A 93 1.86 11.96 -3.52
C LEU A 93 2.79 12.03 -4.74
N GLU A 94 4.02 12.50 -4.56
CA GLU A 94 5.04 12.53 -5.61
C GLU A 94 5.31 11.12 -6.16
N PHE A 95 5.49 10.14 -5.26
CA PHE A 95 5.72 8.75 -5.62
C PHE A 95 4.55 8.19 -6.42
N MET A 96 3.31 8.37 -5.95
CA MET A 96 2.11 7.92 -6.66
C MET A 96 1.99 8.56 -8.06
N ASN A 97 2.26 9.86 -8.17
CA ASN A 97 2.27 10.59 -9.45
C ASN A 97 3.34 10.07 -10.42
N LYS A 98 4.50 9.67 -9.91
CA LYS A 98 5.57 9.08 -10.70
C LYS A 98 5.19 7.69 -11.19
N ILE A 99 4.61 6.85 -10.33
CA ILE A 99 4.22 5.48 -10.70
C ILE A 99 3.05 5.48 -11.67
N SER A 100 2.04 6.34 -11.49
CA SER A 100 0.89 6.42 -12.39
C SER A 100 1.25 6.80 -13.83
N LYS A 101 2.37 7.51 -14.03
CA LYS A 101 2.88 7.93 -15.34
C LYS A 101 3.94 6.98 -15.91
N LYS A 102 4.32 5.93 -15.18
CA LYS A 102 5.36 5.01 -15.63
C LYS A 102 4.86 4.24 -16.85
N LYS A 103 5.64 4.24 -17.94
CA LYS A 103 5.31 3.43 -19.13
C LYS A 103 5.28 1.97 -18.73
N GLU A 104 4.37 1.20 -19.34
CA GLU A 104 4.47 -0.25 -19.32
C GLU A 104 5.89 -0.65 -19.72
N ALA A 105 6.53 -1.61 -19.03
CA ALA A 105 7.73 -2.17 -19.65
C ALA A 105 7.28 -2.82 -20.95
N GLN A 106 7.88 -2.34 -22.04
CA GLN A 106 8.02 -3.12 -23.24
C GLN A 106 8.63 -4.46 -22.80
N LYS A 107 7.97 -5.55 -23.20
CA LYS A 107 8.58 -6.89 -23.11
C LYS A 107 9.91 -6.79 -23.87
N LYS A 108 11.03 -7.01 -23.17
CA LYS A 108 12.29 -7.33 -23.85
C LYS A 108 12.19 -8.73 -24.42
#